data_AF-A0A923TKX5-F1
#
_entry.id   AF-A0A923TKX5-F1
#
_cell.length_a   1.000
_cell.length_b   1.000
_cell.length_c   1.000
_cell.angle_alpha   90.00
_cell.angle_beta   90.00
_cell.angle_gamma   90.00
#
_symmetry.space_group_name_H-M   'P 1'
#
loop_
_entity.id
_entity.type
_entity.pdbx_description
1 polymer ?
#
loop_
_entity_poly.entity_id
_entity_poly.type
_entity_poly.pdbx_seq_one_letter_code
_entity_poly.pdbx_strand_id
1 'polypeptide(L)'
;MNFHHIANRTKKLPPLRVGIGGPVGSGKTTLLEMLCKAMRDKYDLVAITNDIYTKEDQRLLTVSGALAAERIMGVETGACPHTAIREDASINLEAIDRMLEDFPDADVVFIESGGDNLAATFSPELSDLTVYVIDVAAGEKVPRKGGPGITKSGLF
;
A
#
# COMPACT_ATOMS: atom_id res chain seq x y z
N MET A 1 -15.11 -17.42 3.44
CA MET A 1 -15.57 -16.21 4.16
C MET A 1 -15.58 -15.08 3.15
N ASN A 2 -16.63 -14.28 3.08
CA ASN A 2 -16.71 -13.16 2.13
C ASN A 2 -15.86 -12.00 2.66
N PHE A 3 -14.66 -11.80 2.09
CA PHE A 3 -13.72 -10.71 2.39
C PHE A 3 -14.23 -9.30 1.98
N HIS A 4 -15.55 -9.12 1.86
CA HIS A 4 -16.16 -7.91 1.31
C HIS A 4 -17.26 -7.32 2.19
N HIS A 5 -17.57 -7.93 3.35
CA HIS A 5 -18.56 -7.39 4.26
C HIS A 5 -17.88 -6.55 5.34
N ILE A 6 -17.86 -5.23 5.14
CA ILE A 6 -17.39 -4.25 6.13
C ILE A 6 -18.59 -3.86 6.98
N ALA A 7 -18.53 -4.14 8.28
CA ALA A 7 -19.61 -3.78 9.20
C ALA A 7 -19.82 -2.25 9.19
N ASN A 8 -21.07 -1.81 9.26
CA ASN A 8 -21.45 -0.38 9.30
C ASN A 8 -21.11 0.44 8.05
N ARG A 9 -20.62 -0.17 6.96
CA ARG A 9 -20.42 0.55 5.69
C ARG A 9 -21.76 0.99 5.10
N THR A 10 -21.84 2.26 4.71
CA THR A 10 -23.00 2.86 4.03
C THR A 10 -22.81 2.94 2.52
N LYS A 11 -21.56 2.96 2.04
CA LYS A 11 -21.23 2.99 0.61
C LYS A 11 -21.47 1.65 -0.09
N LYS A 12 -22.04 1.71 -1.30
CA LYS A 12 -22.43 0.52 -2.10
C LYS A 12 -21.24 -0.33 -2.56
N LEU A 13 -20.15 0.30 -2.96
CA LEU A 13 -18.97 -0.39 -3.48
C LEU A 13 -17.98 -0.64 -2.33
N PRO A 14 -17.23 -1.75 -2.33
CA PRO A 14 -16.12 -1.92 -1.39
C PRO A 14 -15.02 -0.86 -1.64
N PRO A 15 -14.15 -0.58 -0.66
CA PRO A 15 -12.98 0.27 -0.88
C PRO A 15 -12.08 -0.35 -1.95
N LEU A 16 -11.49 0.49 -2.79
CA LEU A 16 -10.42 0.07 -3.70
C LEU A 16 -9.12 -0.12 -2.92
N ARG A 17 -8.51 -1.29 -3.00
CA ARG A 17 -7.20 -1.56 -2.37
C ARG A 17 -6.08 -1.38 -3.38
N VAL A 18 -5.21 -0.42 -3.11
CA VAL A 18 -4.12 -0.04 -4.02
C VAL A 18 -2.77 -0.35 -3.39
N GLY A 19 -2.09 -1.37 -3.91
CA GLY A 19 -0.73 -1.72 -3.53
C GLY A 19 0.29 -0.80 -4.20
N ILE A 20 1.19 -0.21 -3.42
CA ILE A 20 2.32 0.61 -3.88
C ILE A 20 3.60 -0.17 -3.60
N GLY A 21 4.15 -0.77 -4.64
CA GLY A 21 5.37 -1.58 -4.58
C GLY A 21 6.57 -0.89 -5.24
N GLY A 22 7.76 -1.42 -5.01
CA GLY A 22 8.98 -0.89 -5.61
C GLY A 22 10.22 -1.15 -4.75
N PRO A 23 11.43 -0.89 -5.28
CA PRO A 23 12.68 -0.96 -4.52
C PRO A 23 12.73 -0.04 -3.30
N VAL A 24 13.64 -0.34 -2.38
CA VAL A 24 14.01 0.59 -1.30
C VAL A 24 14.53 1.88 -1.94
N GLY A 25 14.03 3.03 -1.46
CA GLY A 25 14.42 4.35 -1.95
C GLY A 25 13.85 4.77 -3.31
N SER A 26 12.93 4.02 -3.92
CA SER A 26 12.35 4.40 -5.22
C SER A 26 11.31 5.53 -5.18
N GLY A 27 10.93 6.01 -3.98
CA GLY A 27 9.96 7.09 -3.81
C GLY A 27 8.51 6.65 -3.54
N LYS A 28 8.30 5.40 -3.11
CA LYS A 28 6.97 4.86 -2.75
C LYS A 28 6.22 5.73 -1.73
N THR A 29 6.85 6.02 -0.59
CA THR A 29 6.28 6.86 0.48
C THR A 29 5.96 8.26 -0.01
N THR A 30 6.82 8.84 -0.85
CA THR A 30 6.59 10.16 -1.47
C THR A 30 5.39 10.14 -2.42
N LEU A 31 5.25 9.08 -3.23
CA LEU A 31 4.08 8.90 -4.08
C LEU A 31 2.81 8.79 -3.23
N LEU A 32 2.83 7.95 -2.19
CA LEU A 32 1.70 7.77 -1.28
C LEU A 32 1.30 9.09 -0.60
N GLU A 33 2.26 9.84 -0.07
CA GLU A 33 2.03 11.17 0.50
C GLU A 33 1.29 12.10 -0.47
N MET A 34 1.79 12.19 -1.71
CA MET A 34 1.24 13.09 -2.72
C MET A 34 -0.17 12.65 -3.16
N LEU A 35 -0.41 11.34 -3.31
CA LEU A 35 -1.74 10.80 -3.59
C LEU A 35 -2.71 11.14 -2.47
N CYS A 36 -2.34 10.89 -1.21
CA CYS A 36 -3.17 11.24 -0.05
C CYS A 36 -3.53 12.73 -0.04
N LYS A 37 -2.53 13.62 -0.17
CA LYS A 37 -2.76 15.08 -0.18
C LYS A 37 -3.65 15.54 -1.33
N ALA A 38 -3.51 14.95 -2.51
CA ALA A 38 -4.29 15.33 -3.68
C ALA A 38 -5.73 14.79 -3.66
N MET A 39 -5.98 13.69 -2.94
CA MET A 39 -7.25 12.95 -3.02
C MET A 39 -8.13 13.07 -1.77
N ARG A 40 -7.57 13.36 -0.59
CA ARG A 40 -8.28 13.30 0.70
C ARG A 40 -9.47 14.25 0.85
N ASP A 41 -9.53 15.33 0.05
CA ASP A 41 -10.64 16.28 0.09
C ASP A 41 -11.87 15.77 -0.69
N LYS A 42 -11.69 14.71 -1.51
CA LYS A 42 -12.72 14.14 -2.39
C LYS A 42 -13.07 12.69 -2.05
N TYR A 43 -12.13 11.97 -1.46
CA TYR A 43 -12.25 10.54 -1.15
C TYR A 43 -11.90 10.31 0.32
N ASP A 44 -12.58 9.36 0.94
CA ASP A 44 -12.22 8.86 2.27
C ASP A 44 -11.06 7.87 2.12
N LEU A 45 -9.93 8.16 2.75
CA LEU A 45 -8.67 7.44 2.55
C LEU A 45 -8.15 6.87 3.87
N VAL A 46 -7.56 5.69 3.77
CA VAL A 46 -6.68 5.10 4.80
C VAL A 46 -5.41 4.56 4.15
N ALA A 47 -4.31 4.57 4.91
CA ALA A 47 -3.01 4.13 4.43
C ALA A 47 -2.39 3.11 5.40
N ILE A 48 -1.86 2.03 4.85
CA ILE A 48 -1.08 1.03 5.54
C ILE A 48 0.34 1.07 4.99
N THR A 49 1.33 1.22 5.87
CA THR A 49 2.75 1.20 5.49
C THR A 49 3.42 -0.01 6.09
N ASN A 50 4.08 -0.82 5.27
CA ASN A 50 4.90 -1.92 5.73
C ASN A 50 6.34 -1.46 5.94
N ASP A 51 6.94 -1.88 7.05
CA ASP A 51 8.38 -1.76 7.29
C ASP A 51 8.86 -2.99 8.08
N ILE A 52 10.14 -3.32 7.97
CA ILE A 52 10.71 -4.57 8.48
C ILE A 52 10.93 -4.48 10.00
N TYR A 53 11.46 -3.34 10.47
CA TYR A 53 11.89 -3.16 11.87
C TYR A 53 11.50 -1.81 12.49
N THR A 54 10.86 -0.93 11.72
CA THR A 54 10.57 0.43 12.19
C THR A 54 9.14 0.85 11.84
N LYS A 55 8.77 2.07 12.21
CA LYS A 55 7.51 2.72 11.80
C LYS A 55 7.80 4.06 11.13
N GLU A 56 8.95 4.15 10.46
CA GLU A 56 9.43 5.41 9.92
C GLU A 56 8.52 5.93 8.82
N ASP A 57 8.05 5.07 7.91
CA ASP A 57 7.13 5.48 6.83
C ASP A 57 5.79 5.99 7.39
N GLN A 58 5.22 5.31 8.39
CA GLN A 58 4.03 5.79 9.11
C GLN A 58 4.27 7.18 9.72
N ARG A 59 5.43 7.37 10.38
CA ARG A 59 5.81 8.63 11.02
C ARG A 59 5.97 9.74 9.98
N LEU A 60 6.62 9.46 8.85
CA LEU A 60 6.83 10.40 7.75
C LEU A 60 5.49 10.88 7.18
N LEU A 61 4.57 9.97 6.88
CA LEU A 61 3.24 10.32 6.38
C LEU A 61 2.41 11.14 7.38
N THR A 62 2.55 10.84 8.67
CA THR A 62 1.85 11.58 9.73
C THR A 62 2.41 12.98 9.89
N VAL A 63 3.73 13.13 9.96
CA VAL A 63 4.42 14.42 10.13
C VAL A 63 4.25 15.30 8.89
N SER A 64 4.24 14.72 7.69
CA SER A 64 4.00 15.47 6.45
C SER A 64 2.54 15.93 6.32
N GLY A 65 1.66 15.44 7.20
CA GLY A 65 0.22 15.69 7.14
C GLY A 65 -0.38 15.11 5.88
N ALA A 66 -0.02 13.88 5.49
CA ALA A 66 -0.64 13.17 4.37
C ALA A 66 -2.13 12.91 4.66
N LEU A 67 -2.41 12.30 5.82
CA LEU A 67 -3.74 12.07 6.39
C LEU A 67 -3.70 12.38 7.90
N ALA A 68 -4.86 12.32 8.56
CA ALA A 68 -4.91 12.29 10.02
C ALA A 68 -4.18 11.03 10.54
N ALA A 69 -3.56 11.12 11.71
CA ALA A 69 -2.67 10.07 12.22
C ALA A 69 -3.38 8.72 12.38
N GLU A 70 -4.64 8.75 12.85
CA GLU A 70 -5.51 7.60 13.01
C GLU A 70 -5.85 6.90 11.69
N ARG A 71 -5.66 7.57 10.54
CA ARG A 71 -5.88 7.02 9.19
C ARG A 71 -4.64 6.38 8.59
N ILE A 72 -3.53 6.33 9.32
CA ILE A 72 -2.25 5.79 8.86
C ILE A 72 -1.78 4.71 9.85
N MET A 73 -1.70 3.46 9.39
CA MET A 73 -1.27 2.33 10.21
C MET A 73 0.05 1.76 9.70
N GLY A 74 1.06 1.72 10.58
CA GLY A 74 2.32 1.03 10.33
C GLY A 74 2.22 -0.45 10.73
N VAL A 75 2.65 -1.33 9.83
CA VAL A 75 2.70 -2.78 10.01
C VAL A 75 4.13 -3.26 9.93
N GLU A 76 4.61 -3.87 11.01
CA GLU A 76 5.94 -4.48 11.09
C GLU A 76 5.88 -5.89 10.50
N THR A 77 6.48 -6.10 9.33
CA THR A 77 6.36 -7.36 8.58
C THR A 77 7.36 -8.43 9.01
N GLY A 78 8.35 -8.07 9.83
CA GLY A 78 9.54 -8.91 10.03
C GLY A 78 10.37 -9.04 8.73
N ALA A 79 11.10 -10.14 8.58
CA ALA A 79 12.29 -10.21 7.71
C ALA A 79 12.07 -10.19 6.18
N CYS A 80 10.97 -10.73 5.64
CA CYS A 80 10.76 -10.86 4.19
C CYS A 80 9.58 -10.01 3.69
N PRO A 81 9.80 -8.80 3.14
CA PRO A 81 8.72 -7.90 2.75
C PRO A 81 7.80 -8.46 1.66
N HIS A 82 8.30 -9.24 0.69
CA HIS A 82 7.43 -9.91 -0.29
C HIS A 82 6.44 -10.89 0.34
N THR A 83 6.83 -11.60 1.40
CA THR A 83 5.95 -12.57 2.07
C THR A 83 4.70 -11.87 2.59
N ALA A 84 4.87 -10.73 3.27
CA ALA A 84 3.79 -9.96 3.86
C ALA A 84 2.81 -9.35 2.85
N ILE A 85 3.17 -9.29 1.58
CA ILE A 85 2.31 -8.76 0.51
C ILE A 85 1.88 -9.82 -0.50
N ARG A 86 2.43 -11.05 -0.45
CA ARG A 86 2.17 -12.08 -1.47
C ARG A 86 1.85 -13.45 -0.87
N GLU A 87 2.84 -14.13 -0.29
CA GLU A 87 2.66 -15.52 0.18
C GLU A 87 1.79 -15.60 1.45
N ASP A 88 1.97 -14.65 2.37
CA ASP A 88 1.22 -14.57 3.61
C ASP A 88 0.86 -13.10 3.88
N ALA A 89 -0.24 -12.68 3.25
CA ALA A 89 -0.77 -11.33 3.40
C ALA A 89 -1.61 -11.14 4.68
N SER A 90 -1.66 -12.14 5.58
CA SER A 90 -2.57 -12.14 6.74
C SER A 90 -2.42 -10.90 7.62
N ILE A 91 -1.18 -10.48 7.91
CA ILE A 91 -0.92 -9.30 8.74
C ILE A 91 -1.45 -8.00 8.12
N ASN A 92 -1.36 -7.88 6.79
CA ASN A 92 -1.89 -6.73 6.08
C ASN A 92 -3.42 -6.81 5.96
N LEU A 93 -3.99 -7.99 5.73
CA LEU A 93 -5.44 -8.18 5.71
C LEU A 93 -6.06 -7.84 7.08
N GLU A 94 -5.43 -8.27 8.18
CA GLU A 94 -5.86 -7.92 9.53
C GLU A 94 -5.76 -6.40 9.80
N ALA A 95 -4.69 -5.76 9.31
CA ALA A 95 -4.56 -4.31 9.39
C ALA A 95 -5.65 -3.57 8.60
N ILE A 96 -5.99 -4.07 7.39
CA ILE A 96 -7.09 -3.54 6.59
C ILE A 96 -8.42 -3.70 7.35
N ASP A 97 -8.71 -4.88 7.88
CA ASP A 97 -9.95 -5.14 8.61
C ASP A 97 -10.10 -4.18 9.80
N ARG A 98 -9.04 -3.99 10.60
CA ARG A 98 -9.04 -3.02 11.71
C ARG A 98 -9.30 -1.59 11.25
N MET A 99 -8.62 -1.15 10.20
CA MET A 99 -8.83 0.20 9.67
C MET A 99 -10.25 0.39 9.14
N LEU A 100 -10.88 -0.66 8.60
CA LEU A 100 -12.24 -0.61 8.09
C LEU A 100 -13.30 -0.79 9.18
N GLU A 101 -12.94 -1.25 10.38
CA GLU A 101 -13.80 -1.14 11.56
C GLU A 101 -13.96 0.32 11.99
N ASP A 102 -12.85 1.07 12.02
CA ASP A 102 -12.83 2.49 12.42
C ASP A 102 -13.30 3.43 11.30
N PHE A 103 -12.99 3.10 10.05
CA PHE A 103 -13.30 3.89 8.85
C PHE A 103 -14.10 3.06 7.84
N PRO A 104 -15.33 2.62 8.17
CA PRO A 104 -16.09 1.68 7.36
C PRO A 104 -16.48 2.20 5.98
N ASP A 105 -16.48 3.53 5.80
CA ASP A 105 -16.80 4.22 4.54
C ASP A 105 -15.57 4.69 3.77
N ALA A 106 -14.37 4.18 4.06
CA ALA A 106 -13.19 4.42 3.22
C ALA A 106 -13.49 4.10 1.74
N ASP A 107 -13.07 4.98 0.84
CA ASP A 107 -13.13 4.77 -0.61
C ASP A 107 -11.90 4.04 -1.11
N VAL A 108 -10.73 4.33 -0.52
CA VAL A 108 -9.45 3.76 -0.93
C VAL A 108 -8.62 3.37 0.28
N VAL A 109 -8.05 2.17 0.21
CA VAL A 109 -7.04 1.68 1.14
C VAL A 109 -5.73 1.59 0.37
N PHE A 110 -4.74 2.42 0.73
CA PHE A 110 -3.40 2.30 0.19
C PHE A 110 -2.57 1.33 1.03
N ILE A 111 -1.78 0.47 0.37
CA ILE A 111 -0.84 -0.44 1.02
C ILE A 111 0.55 -0.23 0.41
N GLU A 112 1.43 0.45 1.13
CA GLU A 112 2.85 0.56 0.76
C GLU A 112 3.64 -0.65 1.24
N SER A 113 4.41 -1.28 0.34
CA SER A 113 5.34 -2.35 0.73
C SER A 113 6.64 -1.80 1.34
N GLY A 114 7.32 -2.56 2.19
CA GLY A 114 8.58 -2.17 2.86
C GLY A 114 9.82 -2.07 1.96
N GLY A 115 9.64 -2.03 0.64
CA GLY A 115 10.72 -2.02 -0.34
C GLY A 115 11.21 -3.43 -0.68
N ASP A 116 11.17 -3.80 -1.96
CA ASP A 116 11.62 -5.10 -2.42
C ASP A 116 12.09 -5.03 -3.88
N ASN A 117 12.72 -6.08 -4.39
CA ASN A 117 13.24 -6.15 -5.75
C ASN A 117 12.13 -6.23 -6.81
N LEU A 118 12.52 -6.24 -8.09
CA LEU A 118 11.64 -6.21 -9.26
C LEU A 118 10.68 -7.42 -9.39
N ALA A 119 10.87 -8.47 -8.59
CA ALA A 119 9.99 -9.64 -8.55
C ALA A 119 8.82 -9.50 -7.57
N ALA A 120 8.80 -8.46 -6.74
CA ALA A 120 7.74 -8.26 -5.77
C ALA A 120 6.42 -7.87 -6.45
N THR A 121 5.37 -8.61 -6.10
CA THR A 121 4.01 -8.44 -6.61
C THR A 121 3.04 -8.64 -5.47
N PHE A 122 1.97 -7.86 -5.42
CA PHE A 122 0.92 -8.05 -4.41
C PHE A 122 0.07 -9.29 -4.73
N SER A 123 -0.39 -9.97 -3.68
CA SER A 123 -1.45 -10.97 -3.78
C SER A 123 -2.72 -10.30 -4.29
N PRO A 124 -3.47 -10.94 -5.21
CA PRO A 124 -4.81 -10.48 -5.60
C PRO A 124 -5.80 -10.40 -4.43
N GLU A 125 -5.53 -11.15 -3.34
CA GLU A 125 -6.34 -11.07 -2.13
C GLU A 125 -6.09 -9.77 -1.36
N LEU A 126 -4.90 -9.16 -1.51
CA LEU A 126 -4.50 -7.96 -0.79
C LEU A 126 -4.75 -6.67 -1.58
N SER A 127 -4.55 -6.71 -2.91
CA SER A 127 -4.56 -5.52 -3.76
C SER A 127 -5.39 -5.74 -5.01
N ASP A 128 -6.31 -4.80 -5.29
CA ASP A 128 -7.13 -4.79 -6.51
C ASP A 128 -6.38 -4.13 -7.67
N LEU A 129 -5.56 -3.11 -7.38
CA LEU A 129 -4.69 -2.41 -8.33
C LEU A 129 -3.28 -2.26 -7.77
N THR A 130 -2.24 -2.50 -8.56
CA THR A 130 -0.85 -2.32 -8.13
C THR A 130 -0.13 -1.24 -8.94
N VAL A 131 0.46 -0.28 -8.23
CA VAL A 131 1.40 0.71 -8.76
C VAL A 131 2.82 0.28 -8.37
N TYR A 132 3.72 0.16 -9.35
CA TYR A 132 5.10 -0.22 -9.10
C TYR A 132 6.04 0.96 -9.40
N VAL A 133 6.76 1.42 -8.37
CA VAL A 133 7.60 2.62 -8.43
C VAL A 133 9.06 2.22 -8.64
N ILE A 134 9.65 2.70 -9.73
CA ILE A 134 11.07 2.62 -10.01
C ILE A 134 11.64 4.03 -10.13
N ASP A 135 12.95 4.16 -9.90
CA ASP A 135 13.66 5.43 -9.97
C ASP A 135 14.72 5.41 -11.09
N VAL A 136 14.97 6.58 -11.68
CA VAL A 136 15.94 6.75 -12.77
C VAL A 136 17.37 6.47 -12.31
N ALA A 137 17.72 6.83 -11.07
CA ALA A 137 19.05 6.59 -10.53
C ALA A 137 19.32 5.09 -10.29
N ALA A 138 18.28 4.24 -10.25
CA ALA A 138 18.45 2.79 -10.24
C ALA A 138 19.00 2.23 -11.59
N GLY A 139 19.00 3.05 -12.64
CA GLY A 139 19.69 2.81 -13.91
C GLY A 139 18.77 2.42 -15.07
N GLU A 140 19.13 2.84 -16.28
CA GLU A 140 18.34 2.69 -17.51
C GLU A 140 17.93 1.24 -17.86
N LYS A 141 18.64 0.24 -17.32
CA LYS A 141 18.38 -1.18 -17.59
C LYS A 141 17.29 -1.77 -16.70
N VAL A 142 16.85 -1.06 -15.66
CA VAL A 142 15.83 -1.53 -14.70
C VAL A 142 14.53 -1.94 -15.39
N PRO A 143 13.94 -1.12 -16.29
CA PRO A 143 12.75 -1.54 -17.05
C PRO A 143 12.98 -2.80 -17.89
N ARG A 144 14.19 -2.95 -18.47
CA ARG A 144 14.55 -4.07 -19.34
C ARG A 144 14.77 -5.39 -18.58
N LYS A 145 14.85 -5.37 -17.25
CA LYS A 145 14.95 -6.59 -16.44
C LYS A 145 13.65 -7.40 -16.43
N GLY A 146 12.51 -6.81 -16.83
CA GLY A 146 11.26 -7.55 -17.06
C GLY A 146 10.66 -8.23 -15.82
N GLY A 147 10.99 -7.74 -14.63
CA GLY A 147 10.50 -8.32 -13.37
C GLY A 147 8.97 -8.25 -13.25
N PRO A 148 8.32 -9.24 -12.61
CA PRO A 148 6.87 -9.26 -12.39
C PRO A 148 6.27 -7.99 -11.80
N GLY A 149 6.99 -7.26 -10.94
CA GLY A 149 6.52 -5.98 -10.39
C GLY A 149 6.28 -4.93 -11.48
N ILE A 150 7.11 -4.94 -12.53
CA ILE A 150 6.96 -4.05 -13.69
C ILE A 150 5.86 -4.58 -14.62
N THR A 151 5.93 -5.85 -15.02
CA THR A 151 5.05 -6.40 -16.08
C THR A 151 3.61 -6.64 -15.63
N LYS A 152 3.35 -6.68 -14.31
CA LYS A 152 2.00 -6.83 -13.74
C LYS A 152 1.47 -5.56 -13.09
N SER A 153 2.16 -4.43 -13.20
CA SER A 153 1.63 -3.16 -12.70
C SER A 153 0.42 -2.72 -13.54
N GLY A 154 -0.58 -2.15 -12.89
CA GLY A 154 -1.77 -1.63 -13.58
C GLY A 154 -1.51 -0.36 -14.41
N LEU A 155 -0.32 0.22 -14.32
CA LEU A 155 0.10 1.43 -15.05
C LEU A 155 1.28 1.17 -16.00
N PHE A 156 1.44 -0.07 -16.50
CA PHE A 156 2.48 -0.39 -17.46
C PHE A 156 2.25 0.27 -18.83
#